data_AF-A0A0C9UP19-F1
#
_entry.id   AF-A0A0C9UP19-F1
#
_cell.length_a   1.000
_cell.length_b   1.000
_cell.length_c   1.000
_cell.angle_alpha   90.00
_cell.angle_beta   90.00
_cell.angle_gamma   90.00
#
_symmetry.space_group_name_H-M   'P 1'
#
loop_
_entity.id
_entity.type
_entity.pdbx_description
1 polymer ?
#
loop_
_entity_poly.entity_id
_entity_poly.type
_entity_poly.pdbx_seq_one_letter_code
_entity_poly.pdbx_strand_id
1 'polypeptide(L)'
;MIGGSLTSVLVLLTSCHLFTVLPGAHAADASSKQRKPHRVAIIGAGAAGSSAAYWLAGASNRSKEVELEIEVFEREGYIGGRSTVVFPHNSKAFQPVELGASIFVTANKNLIRAAQEFGLTLTAPGGELGGLEFGMGRVFGSWYEFTLCDSDDARLVARYGLDSITRTQDLTQDMLNHYLELYNTTTPDWKDVARISAFLNLTRLTSQTTEAYQGVGEKYIVEMVEGDTRVNYAQNTDKIHALEGLVSEAATGASFVAGSNFQIFQQFVQRSGARVHLNTEVKSLTKLSKQWLLTTSHGTLYFFDSVILAVPFHLSNITPPHPFHAPIPPQPYIHLHVTLLTTSPTPKSFYFHLKNASAPVTVLTTSEGVAHGGPKPEFNSLTYQGPLSAPFRGREEHVMLLTGEVVFGAGGWG
;
A
#
# COMPACT_ATOMS: atom_id res chain seq x y z
N MET A 1 43.36 -64.81 -29.88
CA MET A 1 42.68 -63.78 -29.07
C MET A 1 41.18 -64.09 -29.15
N ILE A 2 40.67 -65.07 -28.39
CA ILE A 2 40.25 -64.99 -26.98
C ILE A 2 39.44 -63.71 -26.78
N GLY A 3 38.11 -63.71 -26.65
CA GLY A 3 37.18 -64.68 -26.04
C GLY A 3 36.34 -63.86 -25.06
N GLY A 4 35.05 -64.05 -24.83
CA GLY A 4 34.11 -65.11 -25.17
C GLY A 4 32.78 -64.75 -24.48
N SER A 5 31.71 -65.37 -24.94
CA SER A 5 30.32 -64.93 -24.79
C SER A 5 29.52 -65.72 -23.72
N LEU A 6 28.26 -65.28 -23.55
CA LEU A 6 27.04 -66.09 -23.35
C LEU A 6 26.54 -66.42 -21.92
N THR A 7 25.29 -65.96 -21.65
CA THR A 7 24.14 -66.64 -20.98
C THR A 7 24.27 -67.07 -19.51
N SER A 8 23.24 -67.27 -18.68
CA SER A 8 21.80 -66.98 -18.55
C SER A 8 21.40 -67.55 -17.16
N VAL A 9 20.18 -67.28 -16.70
CA VAL A 9 19.34 -68.09 -15.77
C VAL A 9 19.25 -67.62 -14.30
N LEU A 10 17.98 -67.38 -13.95
CA LEU A 10 17.30 -67.16 -12.67
C LEU A 10 17.35 -68.40 -11.75
N VAL A 11 17.43 -68.25 -10.41
CA VAL A 11 16.69 -69.05 -9.40
C VAL A 11 16.91 -68.45 -7.99
N LEU A 12 15.81 -68.22 -7.26
CA LEU A 12 15.74 -67.93 -5.82
C LEU A 12 16.34 -69.09 -4.98
N LEU A 13 16.98 -68.78 -3.85
CA LEU A 13 16.87 -69.62 -2.65
C LEU A 13 17.12 -68.81 -1.37
N THR A 14 16.10 -68.82 -0.51
CA THR A 14 16.04 -68.39 0.87
C THR A 14 17.01 -69.16 1.77
N SER A 15 17.70 -68.47 2.68
CA SER A 15 18.20 -69.08 3.92
C SER A 15 18.13 -68.07 5.07
N CYS A 16 17.28 -68.41 6.04
CA CYS A 16 17.08 -67.76 7.31
C CYS A 16 18.27 -68.08 8.22
N HIS A 17 19.02 -67.08 8.68
CA HIS A 17 19.86 -67.23 9.87
C HIS A 17 19.42 -66.22 10.93
N LEU A 18 18.76 -66.80 11.93
CA LEU A 18 18.37 -66.21 13.20
C LEU A 18 19.65 -65.92 14.00
N PHE A 19 19.98 -64.64 14.20
CA PHE A 19 20.88 -64.23 15.29
C PHE A 19 20.08 -63.37 16.26
N THR A 20 19.76 -63.99 17.40
CA THR A 20 19.28 -63.35 18.62
C THR A 20 20.34 -62.38 19.14
N VAL A 21 20.04 -61.08 19.08
CA VAL A 21 20.73 -60.06 19.87
C VAL A 21 19.75 -59.55 20.92
N LEU A 22 20.16 -59.68 22.18
CA LEU A 22 19.42 -59.29 23.38
C LEU A 22 19.07 -57.79 23.37
N PRO A 23 17.97 -57.38 24.02
CA PRO A 23 17.50 -56.01 24.01
C PRO A 23 18.42 -55.14 24.88
N GLY A 24 19.36 -54.46 24.24
CA GLY A 24 19.99 -53.29 24.81
C GLY A 24 18.96 -52.18 24.89
N ALA A 25 18.40 -51.98 26.08
CA ALA A 25 17.61 -50.81 26.42
C ALA A 25 18.46 -49.55 26.25
N HIS A 26 18.49 -48.99 25.04
CA HIS A 26 18.65 -47.56 24.87
C HIS A 26 17.26 -46.96 24.98
N ALA A 27 16.91 -46.60 26.22
CA ALA A 27 15.94 -45.55 26.45
C ALA A 27 16.48 -44.31 25.72
N ALA A 28 16.04 -44.14 24.47
CA ALA A 28 16.02 -42.83 23.86
C ALA A 28 15.07 -42.02 24.74
N ASP A 29 15.66 -41.20 25.61
CA ASP A 29 14.98 -40.17 26.37
C ASP A 29 14.44 -39.14 25.36
N ALA A 30 13.33 -39.50 24.71
CA ALA A 30 12.52 -38.60 23.92
C ALA A 30 11.60 -37.82 24.86
N SER A 31 12.18 -37.17 25.87
CA SER A 31 11.59 -35.98 26.48
C SER A 31 11.72 -34.81 25.48
N SER A 32 11.04 -34.89 24.34
CA SER A 32 10.71 -33.67 23.61
C SER A 32 9.65 -32.95 24.45
N LYS A 33 10.08 -32.05 25.34
CA LYS A 33 9.18 -31.01 25.85
C LYS A 33 8.65 -30.30 24.61
N GLN A 34 7.42 -30.63 24.17
CA GLN A 34 6.73 -29.88 23.13
C GLN A 34 6.72 -28.44 23.61
N ARG A 35 7.54 -27.59 22.98
CA ARG A 35 7.57 -26.16 23.31
C ARG A 35 6.22 -25.62 22.91
N LYS A 36 5.46 -25.11 23.87
CA LYS A 36 4.19 -24.45 23.59
C LYS A 36 4.44 -23.32 22.58
N PRO A 37 3.67 -23.22 21.48
CA PRO A 37 3.79 -22.13 20.53
C PRO A 37 3.62 -20.77 21.23
N HIS A 38 4.40 -19.79 20.80
CA HIS A 38 4.28 -18.40 21.25
C HIS A 38 3.11 -17.75 20.51
N ARG A 39 2.08 -17.36 21.24
CA ARG A 39 0.84 -16.85 20.66
C ARG A 39 0.93 -15.36 20.39
N VAL A 40 0.65 -14.96 19.15
CA VAL A 40 0.69 -13.56 18.70
C VAL A 40 -0.68 -13.13 18.23
N ALA A 41 -1.23 -12.07 18.83
CA ALA A 41 -2.39 -11.37 18.29
C ALA A 41 -1.95 -10.22 17.39
N ILE A 42 -2.58 -10.09 16.24
CA ILE A 42 -2.44 -8.96 15.33
C ILE A 42 -3.80 -8.29 15.23
N ILE A 43 -3.86 -6.99 15.50
CA ILE A 43 -5.10 -6.23 15.52
C ILE A 43 -5.12 -5.33 14.29
N GLY A 44 -6.05 -5.61 13.37
CA GLY A 44 -6.18 -5.01 12.04
C GLY A 44 -5.65 -5.93 10.94
N ALA A 45 -6.46 -6.18 9.92
CA ALA A 45 -6.12 -6.98 8.74
C ALA A 45 -5.85 -6.11 7.49
N GLY A 46 -5.47 -4.84 7.69
CA GLY A 46 -4.94 -3.98 6.63
C GLY A 46 -3.51 -4.35 6.21
N ALA A 47 -2.87 -3.49 5.42
CA ALA A 47 -1.52 -3.71 4.90
C ALA A 47 -0.48 -4.07 5.99
N ALA A 48 -0.49 -3.36 7.12
CA ALA A 48 0.46 -3.60 8.20
C ALA A 48 0.25 -4.97 8.88
N GLY A 49 -0.99 -5.29 9.24
CA GLY A 49 -1.28 -6.53 9.99
C GLY A 49 -1.21 -7.79 9.13
N SER A 50 -1.72 -7.73 7.90
CA SER A 50 -1.58 -8.82 6.94
C SER A 50 -0.11 -9.13 6.63
N SER A 51 0.69 -8.09 6.36
CA SER A 51 2.14 -8.23 6.14
C SER A 51 2.84 -8.80 7.38
N ALA A 52 2.53 -8.30 8.59
CA ALA A 52 3.08 -8.84 9.82
C ALA A 52 2.78 -10.33 10.00
N ALA A 53 1.54 -10.76 9.73
CA ALA A 53 1.17 -12.18 9.79
C ALA A 53 2.01 -13.02 8.83
N TYR A 54 2.14 -12.59 7.57
CA TYR A 54 2.90 -13.29 6.54
C TYR A 54 4.38 -13.44 6.89
N TRP A 55 5.05 -12.34 7.25
CA TRP A 55 6.48 -12.36 7.52
C TRP A 55 6.81 -13.07 8.84
N LEU A 56 5.96 -12.97 9.86
CA LEU A 56 6.12 -13.73 11.11
C LEU A 56 5.95 -15.23 10.87
N ALA A 57 4.93 -15.65 10.13
CA ALA A 57 4.76 -17.06 9.77
C ALA A 57 5.99 -17.58 8.99
N GLY A 58 6.47 -16.81 8.01
CA GLY A 58 7.69 -17.13 7.29
C GLY A 58 8.93 -17.23 8.17
N ALA A 59 9.08 -16.34 9.16
CA ALA A 59 10.17 -16.38 10.12
C ALA A 59 10.08 -17.60 11.06
N SER A 60 8.88 -17.94 11.54
CA SER A 60 8.64 -19.12 12.36
C SER A 60 8.98 -20.40 11.59
N ASN A 61 8.55 -20.52 10.33
CA ASN A 61 8.86 -21.67 9.47
C ASN A 61 10.36 -21.85 9.20
N ARG A 62 11.14 -20.77 9.24
CA ARG A 62 12.61 -20.81 9.08
C ARG A 62 13.35 -21.01 10.41
N SER A 63 12.69 -20.78 11.54
CA SER A 63 13.27 -20.92 12.86
C SER A 63 13.10 -22.33 13.41
N LYS A 64 14.14 -22.88 14.03
CA LYS A 64 14.05 -24.13 14.81
C LYS A 64 13.74 -23.88 16.29
N GLU A 65 13.69 -22.62 16.71
CA GLU A 65 13.65 -22.22 18.12
C GLU A 65 12.30 -21.68 18.56
N VAL A 66 11.53 -21.13 17.62
CA VAL A 66 10.28 -20.41 17.90
C VAL A 66 9.17 -20.86 16.94
N GLU A 67 8.19 -21.53 17.50
CA GLU A 67 6.91 -21.82 16.86
C GLU A 67 5.90 -20.71 17.21
N LEU A 68 5.25 -20.14 16.21
CA LEU A 68 4.27 -19.06 16.38
C LEU A 68 2.85 -19.54 16.07
N GLU A 69 1.91 -19.20 16.94
CA GLU A 69 0.47 -19.30 16.66
C GLU A 69 -0.06 -17.88 16.47
N ILE A 70 -0.47 -17.54 15.26
CA ILE A 70 -0.84 -16.18 14.87
C ILE A 70 -2.36 -16.08 14.72
N GLU A 71 -2.97 -15.11 15.41
CA GLU A 71 -4.38 -14.77 15.24
C GLU A 71 -4.54 -13.31 14.81
N VAL A 72 -5.35 -13.05 13.79
CA VAL A 72 -5.63 -11.71 13.25
C VAL A 72 -7.07 -11.33 13.56
N PHE A 73 -7.28 -10.17 14.18
CA PHE A 73 -8.59 -9.63 14.53
C PHE A 73 -8.89 -8.41 13.68
N GLU A 74 -10.03 -8.41 12.99
CA GLU A 74 -10.48 -7.33 12.12
C GLU A 74 -11.92 -6.96 12.45
N ARG A 75 -12.18 -5.64 12.61
CA ARG A 75 -13.51 -5.13 12.90
C ARG A 75 -14.43 -5.26 11.70
N GLU A 76 -13.88 -5.14 10.50
CA GLU A 76 -14.63 -5.22 9.26
C GLU A 76 -14.87 -6.66 8.81
N GLY A 77 -15.81 -6.84 7.89
CA GLY A 77 -16.11 -8.12 7.25
C GLY A 77 -15.13 -8.51 6.14
N TYR A 78 -13.99 -7.83 6.00
CA TYR A 78 -13.05 -7.99 4.89
C TYR A 78 -11.59 -7.72 5.29
N ILE A 79 -10.64 -8.21 4.48
CA ILE A 79 -9.19 -8.01 4.63
C ILE A 79 -8.73 -6.96 3.61
N GLY A 80 -7.80 -6.08 3.99
CA GLY A 80 -7.21 -5.06 3.10
C GLY A 80 -7.25 -3.64 3.69
N GLY A 81 -8.15 -3.39 4.63
CA GLY A 81 -8.26 -2.09 5.31
C GLY A 81 -8.59 -0.96 4.33
N ARG A 82 -7.63 -0.03 4.14
CA ARG A 82 -7.78 1.13 3.24
C ARG A 82 -7.63 0.79 1.75
N SER A 83 -7.15 -0.40 1.40
CA SER A 83 -7.24 -0.93 0.04
C SER A 83 -8.51 -1.76 -0.05
N THR A 84 -9.49 -1.23 -0.77
CA THR A 84 -10.82 -1.81 -0.92
C THR A 84 -11.47 -1.24 -2.16
N VAL A 85 -12.51 -1.91 -2.64
CA VAL A 85 -13.19 -1.57 -3.89
C VAL A 85 -14.69 -1.41 -3.71
N VAL A 86 -15.29 -0.71 -4.66
CA VAL A 86 -16.72 -0.73 -4.91
C VAL A 86 -17.00 -1.19 -6.32
N PHE A 87 -18.22 -1.64 -6.56
CA PHE A 87 -18.68 -2.03 -7.89
C PHE A 87 -19.63 -0.94 -8.41
N PRO A 88 -19.40 -0.39 -9.62
CA PRO A 88 -20.35 0.51 -10.25
C PRO A 88 -21.77 -0.05 -10.21
N HIS A 89 -22.75 0.79 -9.91
CA HIS A 89 -24.16 0.40 -9.77
C HIS A 89 -24.42 -0.77 -8.80
N ASN A 90 -23.51 -0.99 -7.84
CA ASN A 90 -23.52 -2.12 -6.91
C ASN A 90 -23.61 -3.49 -7.61
N SER A 91 -23.06 -3.62 -8.81
CA SER A 91 -23.14 -4.84 -9.62
C SER A 91 -21.76 -5.41 -9.94
N LYS A 92 -21.52 -6.66 -9.54
CA LYS A 92 -20.31 -7.42 -9.88
C LYS A 92 -20.18 -7.76 -11.36
N ALA A 93 -21.15 -7.38 -12.19
CA ALA A 93 -21.02 -7.43 -13.64
C ALA A 93 -20.03 -6.38 -14.17
N PHE A 94 -19.76 -5.34 -13.38
CA PHE A 94 -18.75 -4.33 -13.69
C PHE A 94 -17.42 -4.61 -13.00
N GLN A 95 -16.33 -4.13 -13.58
CA GLN A 95 -15.02 -4.17 -12.92
C GLN A 95 -15.05 -3.34 -11.62
N PRO A 96 -14.37 -3.81 -10.56
CA PRO A 96 -14.28 -3.07 -9.31
C PRO A 96 -13.44 -1.81 -9.48
N VAL A 97 -13.76 -0.79 -8.70
CA VAL A 97 -13.04 0.48 -8.66
C VAL A 97 -12.43 0.67 -7.28
N GLU A 98 -11.12 0.93 -7.23
CA GLU A 98 -10.37 1.20 -6.00
C GLU A 98 -10.87 2.47 -5.30
N LEU A 99 -11.07 2.39 -3.99
CA LEU A 99 -11.38 3.54 -3.14
C LEU A 99 -10.12 4.20 -2.55
N GLY A 100 -8.98 3.52 -2.59
CA GLY A 100 -7.72 3.99 -2.01
C GLY A 100 -6.60 3.00 -2.23
N ALA A 101 -5.35 3.43 -1.95
CA ALA A 101 -4.16 2.63 -2.26
C ALA A 101 -4.18 2.09 -3.69
N SER A 102 -4.48 2.96 -4.66
CA SER A 102 -4.78 2.60 -6.05
C SER A 102 -3.56 2.14 -6.84
N ILE A 103 -2.34 2.54 -6.45
CA ILE A 103 -1.09 2.16 -7.10
C ILE A 103 0.01 1.90 -6.06
N PHE A 104 1.05 1.19 -6.49
CA PHE A 104 2.36 1.13 -5.84
C PHE A 104 3.45 1.17 -6.93
N VAL A 105 4.67 1.51 -6.56
CA VAL A 105 5.77 1.73 -7.52
C VAL A 105 6.84 0.64 -7.39
N THR A 106 7.71 0.55 -8.40
CA THR A 106 8.83 -0.42 -8.43
C THR A 106 9.74 -0.33 -7.19
N ALA A 107 9.88 0.85 -6.59
CA ALA A 107 10.64 1.04 -5.36
C ALA A 107 10.02 0.30 -4.14
N ASN A 108 8.72 -0.02 -4.17
CA ASN A 108 8.06 -0.80 -3.13
C ASN A 108 8.32 -2.30 -3.30
N LYS A 109 9.58 -2.72 -3.11
CA LYS A 109 10.05 -4.10 -3.39
C LYS A 109 9.22 -5.19 -2.72
N ASN A 110 8.70 -4.94 -1.51
CA ASN A 110 7.84 -5.91 -0.81
C ASN A 110 6.52 -6.18 -1.54
N LEU A 111 5.88 -5.15 -2.11
CA LEU A 111 4.61 -5.30 -2.83
C LEU A 111 4.84 -5.92 -4.21
N ILE A 112 5.87 -5.48 -4.91
CA ILE A 112 6.28 -6.05 -6.21
C ILE A 112 6.58 -7.55 -6.07
N ARG A 113 7.42 -7.91 -5.08
CA ARG A 113 7.76 -9.29 -4.79
C ARG A 113 6.52 -10.11 -4.42
N ALA A 114 5.65 -9.59 -3.57
CA ALA A 114 4.43 -10.27 -3.17
C ALA A 114 3.51 -10.54 -4.38
N ALA A 115 3.30 -9.55 -5.24
CA ALA A 115 2.50 -9.74 -6.45
C ALA A 115 3.08 -10.85 -7.34
N GLN A 116 4.40 -10.86 -7.55
CA GLN A 116 5.09 -11.90 -8.31
C GLN A 116 4.97 -13.29 -7.66
N GLU A 117 5.29 -13.43 -6.37
CA GLU A 117 5.22 -14.70 -5.64
C GLU A 117 3.79 -15.28 -5.58
N PHE A 118 2.78 -14.42 -5.60
CA PHE A 118 1.39 -14.82 -5.52
C PHE A 118 0.74 -15.05 -6.89
N GLY A 119 1.47 -14.80 -7.98
CA GLY A 119 0.94 -14.93 -9.34
C GLY A 119 -0.13 -13.89 -9.67
N LEU A 120 -0.06 -12.70 -9.05
CA LEU A 120 -0.97 -11.59 -9.31
C LEU A 120 -0.52 -10.80 -10.53
N THR A 121 -1.43 -10.55 -11.47
CA THR A 121 -1.14 -9.78 -12.68
C THR A 121 -1.03 -8.29 -12.34
N LEU A 122 0.12 -7.69 -12.64
CA LEU A 122 0.31 -6.25 -12.54
C LEU A 122 -0.17 -5.56 -13.83
N THR A 123 -0.79 -4.40 -13.67
CA THR A 123 -1.22 -3.50 -14.74
C THR A 123 -0.66 -2.11 -14.45
N ALA A 124 -0.24 -1.39 -15.48
CA ALA A 124 0.18 -0.01 -15.35
C ALA A 124 -1.03 0.94 -15.45
N PRO A 125 -1.04 2.05 -14.69
CA PRO A 125 -1.96 3.16 -14.97
C PRO A 125 -1.78 3.59 -16.44
N GLY A 126 -2.87 3.69 -17.21
CA GLY A 126 -2.81 4.08 -18.62
C GLY A 126 -2.54 2.94 -19.63
N GLY A 127 -2.31 1.70 -19.17
CA GLY A 127 -2.37 0.50 -20.03
C GLY A 127 -1.04 -0.10 -20.51
N GLU A 128 0.09 0.61 -20.39
CA GLU A 128 1.41 0.06 -20.79
C GLU A 128 2.38 -0.09 -19.60
N LEU A 129 2.82 -1.32 -19.35
CA LEU A 129 3.85 -1.66 -18.37
C LEU A 129 5.23 -1.27 -18.93
N GLY A 130 5.75 -0.11 -18.54
CA GLY A 130 7.17 0.17 -18.73
C GLY A 130 7.50 1.64 -18.85
N GLY A 131 8.50 2.04 -18.07
CA GLY A 131 9.26 3.25 -18.34
C GLY A 131 8.70 4.50 -17.68
N LEU A 132 9.62 5.38 -17.30
CA LEU A 132 9.36 6.75 -16.91
C LEU A 132 8.65 7.49 -18.05
N GLU A 133 7.33 7.39 -18.15
CA GLU A 133 6.53 8.42 -18.79
C GLU A 133 6.13 9.44 -17.72
N PHE A 134 7.11 10.23 -17.29
CA PHE A 134 6.83 11.62 -16.95
C PHE A 134 6.59 12.38 -18.27
N GLY A 135 5.55 11.96 -19.00
CA GLY A 135 4.90 12.71 -20.07
C GLY A 135 3.58 13.23 -19.50
N MET A 136 3.46 14.54 -19.26
CA MET A 136 2.90 15.45 -20.25
C MET A 136 1.40 15.28 -20.56
N GLY A 137 0.59 14.85 -19.59
CA GLY A 137 -0.87 14.93 -19.68
C GLY A 137 -1.53 15.40 -18.38
N ARG A 138 -1.00 16.44 -17.72
CA ARG A 138 -1.53 16.93 -16.43
C ARG A 138 -2.08 18.34 -16.57
N VAL A 139 -3.39 18.48 -16.42
CA VAL A 139 -4.03 19.79 -16.28
C VAL A 139 -4.07 20.18 -14.82
N PHE A 140 -3.36 21.26 -14.52
CA PHE A 140 -3.39 21.92 -13.22
C PHE A 140 -4.45 23.02 -13.27
N GLY A 141 -5.54 22.83 -12.53
CA GLY A 141 -6.57 23.84 -12.38
C GLY A 141 -6.21 24.79 -11.25
N SER A 142 -5.56 25.91 -11.55
CA SER A 142 -5.91 27.16 -10.88
C SER A 142 -6.99 27.85 -11.72
N TRP A 143 -7.69 28.84 -11.18
CA TRP A 143 -8.70 29.62 -11.94
C TRP A 143 -8.11 30.37 -13.16
N TYR A 144 -6.82 30.15 -13.43
CA TYR A 144 -6.06 30.56 -14.59
C TYR A 144 -5.62 29.32 -15.39
N GLU A 145 -6.30 29.09 -16.51
CA GLU A 145 -6.01 28.16 -17.63
C GLU A 145 -4.64 27.43 -17.65
N PHE A 146 -4.60 26.10 -17.46
CA PHE A 146 -3.51 25.26 -18.00
C PHE A 146 -4.01 23.91 -18.52
N THR A 147 -4.08 23.75 -19.84
CA THR A 147 -4.24 22.43 -20.50
C THR A 147 -2.86 21.97 -20.95
N LEU A 148 -2.39 20.80 -20.50
CA LEU A 148 -1.15 20.19 -20.98
C LEU A 148 -1.41 18.83 -21.67
N CYS A 149 -0.91 18.66 -22.89
CA CYS A 149 -0.92 17.49 -23.79
C CYS A 149 0.50 17.29 -24.37
N ASP A 150 0.94 16.03 -24.54
CA ASP A 150 2.19 15.42 -25.10
C ASP A 150 3.20 16.22 -25.96
N SER A 151 2.89 17.43 -26.42
CA SER A 151 3.78 18.41 -27.06
C SER A 151 4.40 19.44 -26.09
N ASP A 152 4.50 19.13 -24.80
CA ASP A 152 4.56 20.13 -23.72
C ASP A 152 5.86 20.29 -22.94
N ASP A 153 6.90 19.52 -23.20
CA ASP A 153 8.18 19.64 -22.49
C ASP A 153 8.78 21.03 -22.69
N ALA A 154 8.69 21.57 -23.91
CA ALA A 154 9.14 22.92 -24.19
C ALA A 154 8.32 23.99 -23.44
N ARG A 155 7.02 23.76 -23.20
CA ARG A 155 6.16 24.68 -22.45
C ARG A 155 6.40 24.59 -20.94
N LEU A 156 6.58 23.38 -20.42
CA LEU A 156 6.98 23.12 -19.04
C LEU A 156 8.33 23.77 -18.76
N VAL A 157 9.34 23.52 -19.60
CA VAL A 157 10.66 24.14 -19.51
C VAL A 157 10.56 25.66 -19.64
N ALA A 158 9.76 26.19 -20.59
CA ALA A 158 9.57 27.62 -20.74
C ALA A 158 8.91 28.28 -19.52
N ARG A 159 7.99 27.58 -18.83
CA ARG A 159 7.26 28.12 -17.67
C ARG A 159 8.03 28.02 -16.37
N TYR A 160 8.71 26.89 -16.15
CA TYR A 160 9.29 26.52 -14.85
C TYR A 160 10.82 26.51 -14.84
N GLY A 161 11.44 26.54 -16.02
CA GLY A 161 12.87 26.35 -16.19
C GLY A 161 13.27 24.87 -16.09
N LEU A 162 14.27 24.48 -16.90
CA LEU A 162 14.83 23.13 -16.87
C LEU A 162 15.39 22.79 -15.48
N ASP A 163 16.03 23.77 -14.82
CA ASP A 163 16.65 23.58 -13.50
C ASP A 163 15.66 23.12 -12.42
N SER A 164 14.43 23.65 -12.38
CA SER A 164 13.42 23.23 -11.39
C SER A 164 13.00 21.78 -11.59
N ILE A 165 12.84 21.37 -12.86
CA ILE A 165 12.42 20.03 -13.25
C ILE A 165 13.52 19.02 -12.91
N THR A 166 14.73 19.25 -13.40
CA THR A 166 15.88 18.36 -13.16
C THR A 166 16.24 18.31 -11.68
N ARG A 167 16.18 19.44 -10.97
CA ARG A 167 16.45 19.46 -9.52
C ARG A 167 15.46 18.62 -8.73
N THR A 168 14.17 18.66 -9.10
CA THR A 168 13.14 17.83 -8.44
C THR A 168 13.38 16.34 -8.70
N GLN A 169 13.76 15.98 -9.93
CA GLN A 169 14.15 14.60 -10.29
C GLN A 169 15.38 14.13 -9.50
N ASP A 170 16.43 14.97 -9.40
CA ASP A 170 17.64 14.66 -8.64
C ASP A 170 17.34 14.45 -7.16
N LEU A 171 16.54 15.31 -6.55
CA LEU A 171 16.11 15.17 -5.15
C LEU A 171 15.31 13.88 -4.93
N THR A 172 14.41 13.56 -5.86
CA THR A 172 13.59 12.33 -5.80
C THR A 172 14.47 11.10 -5.92
N GLN A 173 15.41 11.08 -6.86
CA GLN A 173 16.33 9.97 -7.05
C GLN A 173 17.28 9.79 -5.86
N ASP A 174 17.78 10.90 -5.28
CA ASP A 174 18.59 10.86 -4.06
C ASP A 174 17.80 10.26 -2.89
N MET A 175 16.56 10.70 -2.68
CA MET A 175 15.67 10.13 -1.67
C MET A 175 15.43 8.63 -1.91
N LEU A 176 15.18 8.21 -3.16
CA LEU A 176 14.99 6.80 -3.51
C LEU A 176 16.24 5.96 -3.26
N ASN A 177 17.43 6.47 -3.58
CA ASN A 177 18.68 5.76 -3.32
C ASN A 177 18.83 5.44 -1.83
N HIS A 178 18.55 6.42 -0.97
CA HIS A 178 18.58 6.21 0.47
C HIS A 178 17.45 5.30 0.95
N TYR A 179 16.21 5.49 0.49
CA TYR A 179 15.06 4.64 0.85
C TYR A 179 15.31 3.17 0.52
N LEU A 180 15.92 2.88 -0.62
CA LEU A 180 16.18 1.52 -1.08
C LEU A 180 17.22 0.77 -0.24
N GLU A 181 18.05 1.46 0.54
CA GLU A 181 18.93 0.84 1.53
C GLU A 181 18.16 0.12 2.65
N LEU A 182 16.86 0.39 2.83
CA LEU A 182 15.99 -0.35 3.75
C LEU A 182 15.88 -1.84 3.40
N TYR A 183 16.09 -2.20 2.13
CA TYR A 183 16.00 -3.58 1.66
C TYR A 183 17.34 -4.32 1.68
N ASN A 184 18.40 -3.68 2.16
CA ASN A 184 19.72 -4.27 2.21
C ASN A 184 19.86 -5.22 3.41
N THR A 185 20.69 -6.25 3.31
CA THR A 185 21.00 -7.12 4.45
C THR A 185 21.84 -6.40 5.52
N THR A 186 22.39 -5.23 5.18
CA THR A 186 23.16 -4.37 6.10
C THR A 186 22.28 -3.38 6.86
N THR A 187 20.97 -3.29 6.58
CA THR A 187 20.05 -2.43 7.34
C THR A 187 20.08 -2.87 8.81
N PRO A 188 20.40 -1.95 9.76
CA PRO A 188 20.48 -2.31 11.16
C PRO A 188 19.09 -2.56 11.74
N ASP A 189 18.98 -3.39 12.77
CA ASP A 189 17.76 -3.43 13.58
C ASP A 189 17.47 -2.05 14.17
N TRP A 190 16.19 -1.63 14.12
CA TRP A 190 15.72 -0.39 14.70
C TRP A 190 14.63 -0.64 15.74
N LYS A 191 14.60 0.21 16.77
CA LYS A 191 13.61 0.16 17.86
C LYS A 191 12.57 1.28 17.78
N ASP A 192 12.83 2.27 16.94
CA ASP A 192 11.99 3.44 16.73
C ASP A 192 12.19 3.98 15.30
N VAL A 193 11.24 4.81 14.85
CA VAL A 193 11.23 5.39 13.51
C VAL A 193 12.34 6.43 13.34
N ALA A 194 12.74 7.13 14.41
CA ALA A 194 13.77 8.16 14.35
C ALA A 194 15.13 7.57 13.96
N ARG A 195 15.49 6.39 14.49
CA ARG A 195 16.73 5.70 14.17
C ARG A 195 16.81 5.26 12.72
N ILE A 196 15.74 4.67 12.18
CA ILE A 196 15.74 4.26 10.76
C ILE A 196 15.69 5.48 9.83
N SER A 197 14.95 6.54 10.20
CA SER A 197 14.96 7.81 9.46
C SER A 197 16.35 8.44 9.40
N ALA A 198 17.12 8.41 10.50
CA ALA A 198 18.49 8.90 10.52
C ALA A 198 19.43 8.02 9.68
N PHE A 199 19.30 6.70 9.75
CA PHE A 199 20.08 5.76 8.93
C PHE A 199 19.86 5.97 7.43
N LEU A 200 18.61 6.18 7.02
CA LEU A 200 18.24 6.46 5.63
C LEU A 200 18.43 7.94 5.24
N ASN A 201 19.08 8.76 6.07
CA ASN A 201 19.29 10.19 5.80
C ASN A 201 18.01 10.99 5.49
N LEU A 202 16.86 10.58 6.04
CA LEU A 202 15.55 11.21 5.78
C LEU A 202 15.17 12.26 6.82
N THR A 203 15.92 12.38 7.92
CA THR A 203 15.58 13.25 9.06
C THR A 203 15.32 14.70 8.63
N ARG A 204 16.17 15.25 7.75
CA ARG A 204 15.99 16.61 7.24
C ARG A 204 14.71 16.76 6.42
N LEU A 205 14.39 15.77 5.58
CA LEU A 205 13.19 15.78 4.74
C LEU A 205 11.91 15.65 5.58
N THR A 206 11.96 15.00 6.73
CA THR A 206 10.82 14.93 7.66
C THR A 206 10.69 16.14 8.58
N SER A 207 11.72 17.00 8.68
CA SER A 207 11.72 18.17 9.58
C SER A 207 11.37 19.50 8.89
N GLN A 208 11.16 19.49 7.58
CA GLN A 208 10.84 20.68 6.79
C GLN A 208 9.67 20.39 5.85
N THR A 209 8.98 21.44 5.40
CA THR A 209 7.89 21.33 4.43
C THR A 209 8.43 21.14 3.01
N THR A 210 7.56 20.76 2.08
CA THR A 210 7.90 20.56 0.68
C THR A 210 8.35 21.87 -0.01
N GLU A 211 7.89 23.02 0.48
CA GLU A 211 8.31 24.35 -0.01
C GLU A 211 9.81 24.64 0.20
N ALA A 212 10.45 23.93 1.13
CA ALA A 212 11.86 24.12 1.45
C ALA A 212 12.81 23.42 0.46
N TYR A 213 12.32 22.94 -0.69
CA TYR A 213 13.17 22.34 -1.73
C TYR A 213 14.19 23.32 -2.30
N GLN A 214 15.45 23.06 -1.99
CA GLN A 214 16.55 23.90 -2.45
C GLN A 214 16.83 23.70 -3.93
N GLY A 215 16.78 24.80 -4.69
CA GLY A 215 17.07 24.82 -6.13
C GLY A 215 15.86 24.50 -7.01
N VAL A 216 14.66 24.36 -6.43
CA VAL A 216 13.41 24.22 -7.18
C VAL A 216 12.67 25.55 -7.13
N GLY A 217 12.25 26.06 -8.29
CA GLY A 217 11.51 27.33 -8.35
C GLY A 217 10.16 27.24 -7.65
N GLU A 218 9.82 28.26 -6.86
CA GLU A 218 8.56 28.35 -6.10
C GLU A 218 7.32 28.07 -6.97
N LYS A 219 7.31 28.62 -8.19
CA LYS A 219 6.24 28.39 -9.16
C LYS A 219 6.07 26.90 -9.51
N TYR A 220 7.16 26.16 -9.68
CA TYR A 220 7.10 24.72 -9.95
C TYR A 220 6.57 23.95 -8.74
N ILE A 221 6.98 24.34 -7.53
CA ILE A 221 6.48 23.73 -6.29
C ILE A 221 4.96 23.91 -6.17
N VAL A 222 4.49 25.15 -6.31
CA VAL A 222 3.07 25.49 -6.07
C VAL A 222 2.15 25.03 -7.21
N GLU A 223 2.61 25.06 -8.46
CA GLU A 223 1.76 24.71 -9.60
C GLU A 223 1.85 23.24 -10.01
N MET A 224 2.97 22.55 -9.73
CA MET A 224 3.18 21.14 -10.12
C MET A 224 3.19 20.22 -8.91
N VAL A 225 4.20 20.37 -8.04
CA VAL A 225 4.42 19.46 -6.89
C VAL A 225 3.21 19.45 -5.94
N GLU A 226 2.57 20.59 -5.75
CA GLU A 226 1.38 20.67 -4.91
C GLU A 226 0.18 19.89 -5.46
N GLY A 227 0.01 19.84 -6.79
CA GLY A 227 -1.04 19.00 -7.39
C GLY A 227 -0.83 17.53 -7.04
N ASP A 228 0.43 17.09 -7.03
CA ASP A 228 0.86 15.73 -6.74
C ASP A 228 0.73 15.40 -5.25
N THR A 229 1.09 16.32 -4.35
CA THR A 229 0.87 16.13 -2.91
C THR A 229 -0.61 16.16 -2.55
N ARG A 230 -1.43 16.96 -3.22
CA ARG A 230 -2.88 17.04 -2.98
C ARG A 230 -3.63 15.80 -3.47
N VAL A 231 -3.23 15.20 -4.60
CA VAL A 231 -3.84 13.94 -5.06
C VAL A 231 -3.45 12.75 -4.18
N ASN A 232 -2.22 12.69 -3.68
CA ASN A 232 -1.73 11.56 -2.88
C ASN A 232 -2.06 11.69 -1.39
N TYR A 233 -1.96 12.90 -0.83
CA TYR A 233 -2.01 13.14 0.61
C TYR A 233 -3.04 14.18 1.04
N ALA A 234 -3.75 14.81 0.09
CA ALA A 234 -4.69 15.89 0.35
C ALA A 234 -4.07 17.06 1.15
N GLN A 235 -2.78 17.30 0.94
CA GLN A 235 -2.02 18.34 1.62
C GLN A 235 -1.29 19.22 0.63
N ASN A 236 -1.29 20.50 0.96
CA ASN A 236 -0.53 21.54 0.29
C ASN A 236 0.96 21.44 0.64
N THR A 237 1.82 22.07 -0.17
CA THR A 237 3.27 22.01 -0.01
C THR A 237 3.76 22.71 1.26
N ASP A 238 3.01 23.71 1.76
CA ASP A 238 3.24 24.46 3.01
C ASP A 238 3.03 23.63 4.29
N LYS A 239 2.39 22.48 4.17
CA LYS A 239 2.00 21.63 5.31
C LYS A 239 2.65 20.27 5.27
N ILE A 240 2.75 19.67 4.09
CA ILE A 240 3.30 18.34 3.95
C ILE A 240 4.83 18.36 4.03
N HIS A 241 5.40 17.42 4.79
CA HIS A 241 6.85 17.36 4.93
C HIS A 241 7.53 17.00 3.61
N ALA A 242 8.75 17.50 3.42
CA ALA A 242 9.53 17.36 2.20
C ALA A 242 9.73 15.90 1.75
N LEU A 243 9.74 14.93 2.67
CA LEU A 243 9.80 13.51 2.27
C LEU A 243 8.56 13.07 1.45
N GLU A 244 7.33 13.35 1.90
CA GLU A 244 6.13 12.93 1.14
C GLU A 244 5.94 13.73 -0.15
N GLY A 245 6.46 14.95 -0.22
CA GLY A 245 6.54 15.67 -1.49
C GLY A 245 7.38 14.89 -2.52
N LEU A 246 8.57 14.40 -2.14
CA LEU A 246 9.42 13.61 -3.05
C LEU A 246 8.83 12.22 -3.33
N VAL A 247 8.11 11.63 -2.38
CA VAL A 247 7.37 10.38 -2.62
C VAL A 247 6.26 10.60 -3.66
N SER A 248 5.61 11.77 -3.68
CA SER A 248 4.59 12.11 -4.69
C SER A 248 5.18 12.19 -6.11
N GLU A 249 6.44 12.61 -6.22
CA GLU A 249 7.21 12.65 -7.46
C GLU A 249 7.82 11.28 -7.85
N ALA A 250 7.79 10.28 -6.97
CA ALA A 250 8.44 8.99 -7.18
C ALA A 250 7.54 7.97 -7.91
N ALA A 251 6.90 8.36 -9.01
CA ALA A 251 5.87 7.57 -9.70
C ALA A 251 6.41 6.44 -10.62
N THR A 252 7.73 6.28 -10.73
CA THR A 252 8.37 5.37 -11.70
C THR A 252 7.95 3.91 -11.56
N GLY A 253 7.41 3.37 -12.64
CA GLY A 253 6.91 1.99 -12.68
C GLY A 253 5.72 1.79 -11.74
N ALA A 254 4.86 2.80 -11.60
CA ALA A 254 3.57 2.66 -10.97
C ALA A 254 2.80 1.47 -11.57
N SER A 255 2.19 0.68 -10.70
CA SER A 255 1.44 -0.51 -11.06
C SER A 255 0.34 -0.76 -10.03
N PHE A 256 -0.66 -1.52 -10.45
CA PHE A 256 -1.71 -2.05 -9.60
C PHE A 256 -2.01 -3.50 -9.97
N VAL A 257 -2.63 -4.24 -9.07
CA VAL A 257 -3.04 -5.62 -9.30
C VAL A 257 -4.37 -5.65 -10.05
N ALA A 258 -4.42 -6.38 -11.15
CA ALA A 258 -5.65 -6.63 -11.89
C ALA A 258 -6.73 -7.22 -10.94
N GLY A 259 -7.88 -6.54 -10.88
CA GLY A 259 -8.99 -6.89 -9.99
C GLY A 259 -8.95 -6.26 -8.59
N SER A 260 -7.78 -5.77 -8.12
CA SER A 260 -7.56 -4.87 -6.95
C SER A 260 -6.29 -5.21 -6.16
N ASN A 261 -5.66 -4.17 -5.59
CA ASN A 261 -4.53 -4.25 -4.68
C ASN A 261 -4.83 -4.97 -3.35
N PHE A 262 -6.09 -5.04 -2.90
CA PHE A 262 -6.41 -5.75 -1.65
C PHE A 262 -6.05 -7.23 -1.70
N GLN A 263 -5.96 -7.79 -2.91
CA GLN A 263 -5.60 -9.20 -3.15
C GLN A 263 -4.22 -9.54 -2.57
N ILE A 264 -3.27 -8.60 -2.55
CA ILE A 264 -1.95 -8.80 -1.92
C ILE A 264 -2.13 -9.09 -0.43
N PHE A 265 -2.97 -8.32 0.26
CA PHE A 265 -3.20 -8.44 1.70
C PHE A 265 -4.00 -9.69 2.05
N GLN A 266 -4.97 -10.08 1.20
CA GLN A 266 -5.64 -11.36 1.33
C GLN A 266 -4.67 -12.53 1.20
N GLN A 267 -3.77 -12.48 0.22
CA GLN A 267 -2.75 -13.51 0.02
C GLN A 267 -1.75 -13.58 1.18
N PHE A 268 -1.34 -12.45 1.74
CA PHE A 268 -0.51 -12.42 2.94
C PHE A 268 -1.17 -13.16 4.11
N VAL A 269 -2.43 -12.88 4.39
CA VAL A 269 -3.17 -13.56 5.47
C VAL A 269 -3.35 -15.05 5.14
N GLN A 270 -3.81 -15.38 3.94
CA GLN A 270 -4.04 -16.77 3.54
C GLN A 270 -2.77 -17.62 3.63
N ARG A 271 -1.64 -17.12 3.15
CA ARG A 271 -0.37 -17.84 3.13
C ARG A 271 0.34 -17.85 4.48
N SER A 272 -0.02 -16.96 5.40
CA SER A 272 0.47 -17.00 6.77
C SER A 272 -0.08 -18.19 7.58
N GLY A 273 -1.23 -18.75 7.17
CA GLY A 273 -1.94 -19.77 7.97
C GLY A 273 -2.53 -19.22 9.27
N ALA A 274 -2.52 -17.91 9.48
CA ALA A 274 -3.07 -17.29 10.68
C ALA A 274 -4.59 -17.54 10.80
N ARG A 275 -5.07 -17.68 12.04
CA ARG A 275 -6.51 -17.73 12.31
C ARG A 275 -7.08 -16.32 12.24
N VAL A 276 -8.08 -16.11 11.39
CA VAL A 276 -8.67 -14.79 11.15
C VAL A 276 -10.04 -14.68 11.80
N HIS A 277 -10.26 -13.59 12.52
CA HIS A 277 -11.53 -13.22 13.14
C HIS A 277 -12.02 -11.91 12.51
N LEU A 278 -12.85 -12.04 11.47
CA LEU A 278 -13.56 -10.89 10.86
C LEU A 278 -14.75 -10.48 11.72
N ASN A 279 -15.28 -9.27 11.52
CA ASN A 279 -16.38 -8.72 12.33
C ASN A 279 -16.13 -8.81 13.85
N THR A 280 -14.86 -8.71 14.25
CA THR A 280 -14.39 -8.92 15.61
C THR A 280 -13.50 -7.75 16.01
N GLU A 281 -14.13 -6.71 16.55
CA GLU A 281 -13.42 -5.55 17.04
C GLU A 281 -12.78 -5.86 18.40
N VAL A 282 -11.51 -5.46 18.59
CA VAL A 282 -10.85 -5.50 19.90
C VAL A 282 -11.18 -4.22 20.66
N LYS A 283 -11.71 -4.35 21.89
CA LYS A 283 -12.12 -3.21 22.73
C LYS A 283 -11.08 -2.85 23.79
N SER A 284 -10.40 -3.84 24.35
CA SER A 284 -9.40 -3.61 25.38
C SER A 284 -8.24 -4.59 25.31
N LEU A 285 -7.09 -4.10 25.75
CA LEU A 285 -5.89 -4.90 25.97
C LEU A 285 -5.49 -4.77 27.43
N THR A 286 -5.13 -5.88 28.07
CA THR A 286 -4.63 -5.89 29.44
C THR A 286 -3.35 -6.66 29.57
N LYS A 287 -2.27 -5.97 29.97
CA LYS A 287 -0.99 -6.61 30.22
C LYS A 287 -1.06 -7.29 31.58
N LEU A 288 -1.05 -8.62 31.55
CA LEU A 288 -0.84 -9.46 32.71
C LEU A 288 0.67 -9.66 32.91
N SER A 289 1.06 -10.39 33.94
CA SER A 289 2.47 -10.63 34.29
C SER A 289 3.33 -11.17 33.14
N LYS A 290 2.81 -12.16 32.40
CA LYS A 290 3.53 -12.80 31.27
C LYS A 290 2.81 -12.69 29.93
N GLN A 291 1.50 -12.38 29.93
CA GLN A 291 0.66 -12.43 28.74
C GLN A 291 -0.19 -11.16 28.61
N TRP A 292 -0.85 -11.01 27.47
CA TRP A 292 -1.84 -10.01 27.17
C TRP A 292 -3.22 -10.67 27.17
N LEU A 293 -4.16 -10.10 27.93
CA LEU A 293 -5.57 -10.38 27.85
C LEU A 293 -6.21 -9.43 26.83
N LEU A 294 -6.85 -9.99 25.81
CA LEU A 294 -7.55 -9.27 24.77
C LEU A 294 -9.06 -9.51 24.93
N THR A 295 -9.84 -8.44 24.92
CA THR A 295 -11.32 -8.50 24.97
C THR A 295 -11.91 -7.98 23.68
N THR A 296 -12.81 -8.77 23.09
CA THR A 296 -13.51 -8.43 21.84
C THR A 296 -14.86 -7.75 22.09
N SER A 297 -15.44 -7.16 21.05
CA SER A 297 -16.80 -6.58 21.06
C SER A 297 -17.89 -7.57 21.46
N HIS A 298 -17.66 -8.87 21.24
CA HIS A 298 -18.57 -9.95 21.61
C HIS A 298 -18.38 -10.44 23.06
N GLY A 299 -17.49 -9.79 23.82
CA GLY A 299 -17.15 -10.18 25.20
C GLY A 299 -16.24 -11.42 25.30
N THR A 300 -15.79 -11.98 24.17
CA THR A 300 -14.86 -13.12 24.17
C THR A 300 -13.46 -12.66 24.60
N LEU A 301 -12.84 -13.46 25.47
CA LEU A 301 -11.52 -13.23 26.04
C LEU A 301 -10.47 -14.13 25.38
N TYR A 302 -9.31 -13.56 25.08
CA TYR A 302 -8.17 -14.28 24.51
C TYR A 302 -6.88 -13.94 25.25
N PHE A 303 -5.94 -14.89 25.30
CA PHE A 303 -4.64 -14.74 25.96
C PHE A 303 -3.49 -14.90 24.97
N PHE A 304 -2.64 -13.89 24.84
CA PHE A 304 -1.53 -13.88 23.89
C PHE A 304 -0.21 -13.53 24.58
N ASP A 305 0.90 -14.06 24.08
CA ASP A 305 2.22 -13.73 24.60
C ASP A 305 2.71 -12.38 24.05
N SER A 306 2.31 -12.03 22.82
CA SER A 306 2.61 -10.75 22.17
C SER A 306 1.43 -10.21 21.38
N VAL A 307 1.36 -8.89 21.24
CA VAL A 307 0.31 -8.18 20.50
C VAL A 307 0.96 -7.19 19.55
N ILE A 308 0.52 -7.20 18.29
CA ILE A 308 0.86 -6.22 17.27
C ILE A 308 -0.37 -5.36 17.02
N LEU A 309 -0.25 -4.08 17.32
CA LEU A 309 -1.25 -3.08 16.97
C LEU A 309 -1.00 -2.60 15.54
N ALA A 310 -1.82 -3.06 14.60
CA ALA A 310 -1.77 -2.68 13.18
C ALA A 310 -2.96 -1.80 12.77
N VAL A 311 -3.59 -1.14 13.76
CA VAL A 311 -4.67 -0.17 13.60
C VAL A 311 -4.20 1.23 13.97
N PRO A 312 -4.80 2.30 13.39
CA PRO A 312 -4.55 3.66 13.86
C PRO A 312 -5.00 3.80 15.32
N PHE A 313 -4.05 3.97 16.24
CA PHE A 313 -4.31 3.83 17.69
C PHE A 313 -5.46 4.73 18.17
N HIS A 314 -5.42 6.02 17.87
CA HIS A 314 -6.44 6.99 18.30
C HIS A 314 -7.80 6.82 17.61
N LEU A 315 -7.87 6.07 16.51
CA LEU A 315 -9.14 5.73 15.84
C LEU A 315 -9.67 4.35 16.26
N SER A 316 -8.86 3.59 17.00
CA SER A 316 -9.18 2.22 17.38
C SER A 316 -10.11 2.13 18.59
N ASN A 317 -10.20 3.18 19.40
CA ASN A 317 -10.88 3.20 20.71
C ASN A 317 -10.41 2.09 21.68
N ILE A 318 -9.23 1.49 21.44
CA ILE A 318 -8.66 0.48 22.32
C ILE A 318 -8.18 1.15 23.59
N THR A 319 -8.70 0.71 24.73
CA THR A 319 -8.23 1.19 26.03
C THR A 319 -6.96 0.41 26.43
N PRO A 320 -5.79 1.07 26.59
CA PRO A 320 -4.61 0.43 27.13
C PRO A 320 -4.77 0.22 28.64
N PRO A 321 -4.14 -0.81 29.22
CA PRO A 321 -4.35 -1.19 30.62
C PRO A 321 -3.57 -0.34 31.61
N HIS A 322 -2.46 0.21 31.15
CA HIS A 322 -1.61 1.15 31.86
C HIS A 322 -1.19 2.20 30.83
N PRO A 323 -0.97 3.46 31.24
CA PRO A 323 -0.32 4.42 30.36
C PRO A 323 0.98 3.79 29.86
N PHE A 324 1.16 3.76 28.54
CA PHE A 324 2.43 3.38 27.93
C PHE A 324 3.56 4.19 28.59
N HIS A 325 4.78 3.64 28.60
CA HIS A 325 5.95 4.31 29.17
C HIS A 325 6.17 5.72 28.58
N ALA A 326 5.67 5.96 27.36
CA ALA A 326 5.36 7.28 26.82
C ALA A 326 3.99 7.22 26.11
N PRO A 327 3.11 8.23 26.28
CA PRO A 327 1.82 8.27 25.59
C PRO A 327 2.04 8.33 24.07
N ILE A 328 1.19 7.63 23.32
CA ILE A 328 1.19 7.73 21.85
C ILE A 328 0.61 9.10 21.48
N PRO A 329 1.38 9.99 20.81
CA PRO A 329 0.89 11.33 20.51
C PRO A 329 -0.31 11.29 19.55
N PRO A 330 -1.33 12.15 19.73
CA PRO A 330 -2.43 12.28 18.78
C PRO A 330 -1.89 12.61 17.40
N GLN A 331 -2.40 11.94 16.38
CA GLN A 331 -2.03 12.17 14.99
C GLN A 331 -3.18 12.89 14.28
N PRO A 332 -2.95 14.07 13.67
CA PRO A 332 -3.98 14.70 12.86
C PRO A 332 -4.23 13.86 11.61
N TYR A 333 -5.49 13.46 11.40
CA TYR A 333 -5.92 12.78 10.18
C TYR A 333 -6.67 13.75 9.28
N ILE A 334 -6.48 13.57 7.98
CA ILE A 334 -7.28 14.27 6.97
C ILE A 334 -8.46 13.38 6.60
N HIS A 335 -9.66 13.96 6.64
CA HIS A 335 -10.85 13.30 6.16
C HIS A 335 -10.97 13.58 4.66
N LEU A 336 -10.81 12.52 3.86
CA LEU A 336 -10.90 12.59 2.41
C LEU A 336 -12.15 11.87 1.93
N HIS A 337 -12.91 12.52 1.05
CA HIS A 337 -14.01 11.90 0.34
C HIS A 337 -13.55 11.42 -1.03
N VAL A 338 -13.87 10.17 -1.37
CA VAL A 338 -13.71 9.59 -2.71
C VAL A 338 -15.11 9.39 -3.26
N THR A 339 -15.47 10.19 -4.26
CA THR A 339 -16.77 10.15 -4.92
C THR A 339 -16.61 9.47 -6.28
N LEU A 340 -17.43 8.45 -6.52
CA LEU A 340 -17.47 7.72 -7.77
C LEU A 340 -18.79 7.97 -8.48
N LEU A 341 -18.69 8.35 -9.75
CA LEU A 341 -19.81 8.67 -10.61
C LEU A 341 -19.70 7.86 -11.89
N THR A 342 -20.82 7.41 -12.45
CA THR A 342 -20.88 7.00 -13.86
C THR A 342 -21.48 8.14 -14.67
N THR A 343 -20.78 8.58 -15.71
CA THR A 343 -21.12 9.80 -16.46
C THR A 343 -20.77 9.67 -17.95
N SER A 344 -21.02 10.73 -18.73
CA SER A 344 -20.59 10.80 -20.13
C SER A 344 -19.08 10.65 -20.28
N PRO A 345 -18.54 10.24 -21.45
CA PRO A 345 -17.11 9.92 -21.63
C PRO A 345 -16.09 11.01 -21.29
N THR A 346 -16.50 12.28 -21.31
CA THR A 346 -15.62 13.43 -21.09
C THR A 346 -16.29 14.49 -20.21
N PRO A 347 -15.51 15.25 -19.44
CA PRO A 347 -16.04 16.39 -18.71
C PRO A 347 -16.57 17.49 -19.67
N LYS A 348 -17.44 18.35 -19.15
CA LYS A 348 -17.91 19.52 -19.90
C LYS A 348 -16.84 20.60 -19.93
N SER A 349 -16.40 21.02 -21.13
CA SER A 349 -15.37 22.05 -21.32
C SER A 349 -15.71 23.40 -20.65
N PHE A 350 -16.99 23.79 -20.67
CA PHE A 350 -17.43 25.07 -20.09
C PHE A 350 -17.20 25.16 -18.58
N TYR A 351 -17.21 24.03 -17.86
CA TYR A 351 -16.94 23.98 -16.42
C TYR A 351 -15.50 24.46 -16.13
N PHE A 352 -14.57 24.08 -17.00
CA PHE A 352 -13.16 24.46 -16.92
C PHE A 352 -12.84 25.76 -17.64
N HIS A 353 -13.86 26.54 -18.02
CA HIS A 353 -13.74 27.76 -18.81
C HIS A 353 -13.02 27.56 -20.16
N LEU A 354 -13.00 26.31 -20.66
CA LEU A 354 -12.41 25.96 -21.95
C LEU A 354 -13.41 26.25 -23.06
N LYS A 355 -13.05 27.14 -23.99
CA LYS A 355 -13.95 27.54 -25.09
C LYS A 355 -14.08 26.48 -26.17
N ASN A 356 -12.97 26.15 -26.83
CA ASN A 356 -12.93 25.26 -28.01
C ASN A 356 -12.01 24.04 -27.82
N ALA A 357 -11.57 23.79 -26.58
CA ALA A 357 -10.72 22.66 -26.25
C ALA A 357 -11.52 21.57 -25.53
N SER A 358 -11.16 20.31 -25.76
CA SER A 358 -11.67 19.18 -24.97
C SER A 358 -11.26 19.34 -23.52
N ALA A 359 -12.19 19.08 -22.60
CA ALA A 359 -11.87 19.07 -21.19
C ALA A 359 -10.91 17.91 -20.88
N PRO A 360 -9.92 18.13 -20.01
CA PRO A 360 -9.02 17.09 -19.57
C PRO A 360 -9.74 16.02 -18.76
N VAL A 361 -9.38 14.76 -19.02
CA VAL A 361 -9.91 13.60 -18.30
C VAL A 361 -9.20 13.36 -16.95
N THR A 362 -8.11 14.07 -16.69
CA THR A 362 -7.41 14.14 -15.40
C THR A 362 -7.15 15.59 -15.04
N VAL A 363 -7.61 16.02 -13.86
CA VAL A 363 -7.39 17.36 -13.33
C VAL A 363 -6.88 17.27 -11.91
N LEU A 364 -5.75 17.90 -11.65
CA LEU A 364 -5.21 18.09 -10.30
C LEU A 364 -5.36 19.57 -9.95
N THR A 365 -5.71 19.86 -8.70
CA THR A 365 -5.88 21.25 -8.24
C THR A 365 -4.78 21.65 -7.30
N THR A 366 -4.48 22.95 -7.27
CA THR A 366 -3.54 23.55 -6.33
C THR A 366 -4.22 24.67 -5.54
N SER A 367 -3.61 25.07 -4.45
CA SER A 367 -4.02 26.19 -3.62
C SER A 367 -3.50 27.54 -4.11
N GLU A 368 -2.75 27.56 -5.22
CA GLU A 368 -2.24 28.78 -5.87
C GLU A 368 -3.32 29.84 -6.03
N GLY A 369 -4.48 29.44 -6.57
CA GLY A 369 -5.55 30.38 -6.88
C GLY A 369 -6.08 31.04 -5.62
N VAL A 370 -6.08 30.31 -4.50
CA VAL A 370 -6.49 30.82 -3.19
C VAL A 370 -5.49 31.82 -2.64
N ALA A 371 -4.19 31.54 -2.80
CA ALA A 371 -3.11 32.44 -2.42
C ALA A 371 -3.23 33.81 -3.11
N HIS A 372 -3.81 33.84 -4.31
CA HIS A 372 -4.05 35.06 -5.09
C HIS A 372 -5.50 35.59 -5.00
N GLY A 373 -6.25 35.22 -3.97
CA GLY A 373 -7.60 35.74 -3.69
C GLY A 373 -8.72 35.13 -4.53
N GLY A 374 -8.43 34.07 -5.29
CA GLY A 374 -9.41 33.21 -5.94
C GLY A 374 -10.08 32.23 -4.97
N PRO A 375 -11.14 31.55 -5.41
CA PRO A 375 -11.87 30.64 -4.53
C PRO A 375 -11.15 29.29 -4.40
N LYS A 376 -11.40 28.61 -3.27
CA LYS A 376 -10.87 27.28 -2.99
C LYS A 376 -11.30 26.28 -4.08
N PRO A 377 -10.38 25.44 -4.60
CA PRO A 377 -10.78 24.38 -5.52
C PRO A 377 -11.83 23.49 -4.89
N GLU A 378 -12.86 23.14 -5.67
CA GLU A 378 -13.95 22.34 -5.15
C GLU A 378 -13.47 20.94 -4.77
N PHE A 379 -12.58 20.35 -5.59
CA PHE A 379 -12.00 19.01 -5.44
C PHE A 379 -10.47 19.07 -5.42
N ASN A 380 -9.81 18.01 -4.93
CA ASN A 380 -8.36 17.83 -5.01
C ASN A 380 -7.96 17.24 -6.37
N SER A 381 -8.63 16.18 -6.79
CA SER A 381 -8.42 15.56 -8.11
C SER A 381 -9.72 15.07 -8.75
N LEU A 382 -9.73 15.04 -10.09
CA LEU A 382 -10.76 14.44 -10.92
C LEU A 382 -10.06 13.56 -11.95
N THR A 383 -10.46 12.30 -12.07
CA THR A 383 -9.87 11.34 -13.01
C THR A 383 -10.95 10.44 -13.61
N TYR A 384 -11.01 10.37 -14.93
CA TYR A 384 -11.80 9.36 -15.63
C TYR A 384 -11.02 8.05 -15.70
N GLN A 385 -11.59 7.00 -15.12
CA GLN A 385 -11.00 5.66 -15.07
C GLN A 385 -11.25 4.85 -16.35
N GLY A 386 -12.11 5.34 -17.25
CA GLY A 386 -12.47 4.69 -18.51
C GLY A 386 -13.93 4.22 -18.56
N PRO A 387 -14.32 3.56 -19.67
CA PRO A 387 -15.68 3.06 -19.85
C PRO A 387 -16.01 1.93 -18.86
N LEU A 388 -17.29 1.78 -18.53
CA LEU A 388 -17.78 0.58 -17.87
C LEU A 388 -17.48 -0.65 -18.74
N SER A 389 -17.19 -1.78 -18.09
CA SER A 389 -16.92 -3.05 -18.80
C SER A 389 -18.12 -3.61 -19.56
N ALA A 390 -19.31 -3.03 -19.39
CA ALA A 390 -20.50 -3.29 -20.16
C ALA A 390 -21.38 -2.03 -20.22
N PRO A 391 -22.27 -1.87 -21.22
CA PRO A 391 -23.22 -0.77 -21.25
C PRO A 391 -24.17 -0.80 -20.05
N PHE A 392 -24.41 0.34 -19.40
CA PHE A 392 -25.43 0.47 -18.37
C PHE A 392 -26.72 1.02 -19.00
N ARG A 393 -27.82 0.26 -18.90
CA ARG A 393 -29.12 0.62 -19.50
C ARG A 393 -29.01 0.98 -20.99
N GLY A 394 -28.15 0.28 -21.72
CA GLY A 394 -27.93 0.47 -23.15
C GLY A 394 -27.11 1.72 -23.52
N ARG A 395 -26.49 2.38 -22.54
CA ARG A 395 -25.59 3.53 -22.75
C ARG A 395 -24.17 3.17 -22.34
N GLU A 396 -23.22 3.71 -23.09
CA GLU A 396 -21.83 3.77 -22.67
C GLU A 396 -21.70 4.85 -21.59
N GLU A 397 -21.20 4.46 -20.43
CA GLU A 397 -20.90 5.37 -19.33
C GLU A 397 -19.44 5.15 -18.92
N HIS A 398 -18.80 6.22 -18.45
CA HIS A 398 -17.45 6.18 -17.92
C HIS A 398 -17.47 6.35 -16.41
N VAL A 399 -16.57 5.65 -15.73
CA VAL A 399 -16.33 5.86 -14.31
C VAL A 399 -15.46 7.10 -14.15
N MET A 400 -15.97 8.06 -13.38
CA MET A 400 -15.22 9.23 -12.94
C MET A 400 -15.00 9.13 -11.43
N LEU A 401 -13.74 9.28 -11.02
CA LEU A 401 -13.30 9.33 -9.63
C LEU A 401 -12.96 10.77 -9.29
N LEU A 402 -13.51 11.25 -8.18
CA LEU A 402 -13.29 12.60 -7.70
C LEU A 402 -12.91 12.55 -6.22
N THR A 403 -11.80 13.18 -5.85
CA THR A 403 -11.33 13.25 -4.46
C THR A 403 -11.40 14.68 -3.95
N GLY A 404 -11.80 14.87 -2.70
CA GLY A 404 -11.86 16.21 -2.10
C GLY A 404 -12.23 16.18 -0.62
N GLU A 405 -12.23 17.37 -0.02
CA GLU A 405 -12.54 17.54 1.41
C GLU A 405 -14.05 17.55 1.71
N VAL A 406 -14.91 17.54 0.69
CA VAL A 406 -16.37 17.54 0.81
C VAL A 406 -17.01 16.43 -0.01
N VAL A 407 -18.25 16.06 0.33
CA VAL A 407 -19.06 15.12 -0.47
C VAL A 407 -19.68 15.86 -1.65
N PHE A 408 -19.55 15.30 -2.85
CA PHE A 408 -20.12 15.90 -4.06
C PHE A 408 -21.45 15.23 -4.42
N GLY A 409 -22.48 16.05 -4.64
CA GLY A 409 -23.77 15.58 -5.15
C GLY A 409 -23.80 15.59 -6.69
N ALA A 410 -24.60 14.68 -7.28
CA ALA A 410 -24.76 14.55 -8.73
C ALA A 410 -25.36 15.79 -9.44
N GLY A 411 -25.83 16.80 -8.68
CA GLY A 411 -26.59 17.94 -9.23
C GLY A 411 -25.79 19.02 -9.95
N GLY A 412 -24.46 18.98 -9.93
CA GLY A 412 -23.60 20.02 -10.53
C GLY A 412 -22.88 19.64 -11.83
N TRP A 413 -22.94 18.37 -12.24
CA TRP A 413 -22.03 17.81 -13.25
C TRP A 413 -22.72 17.11 -14.44
N GLY A 414 -24.05 17.17 -14.49
CA GLY A 414 -24.90 16.54 -15.53
C GLY A 414 -24.98 17.32 -16.84
#